data_AF-A0A9W7ZUJ3-F1
#
_entry.id   AF-A0A9W7ZUJ3-F1
#
_cell.length_a   1.000
_cell.length_b   1.000
_cell.length_c   1.000
_cell.angle_alpha   90.00
_cell.angle_beta   90.00
_cell.angle_gamma   90.00
#
_symmetry.space_group_name_H-M   'P 1'
#
loop_
_entity.id
_entity.type
_entity.pdbx_description
1 polymer ?
#
loop_
_entity_poly.entity_id
_entity_poly.type
_entity_poly.pdbx_seq_one_letter_code
_entity_poly.pdbx_strand_id
1 'polypeptide(L)'
;MAPASSSSVTTMKRRMSNLAAKVPNTMQVGHTQINPNSQWVNSRGAWVAHIIYIMFLKYIFGIIPWISTETSWTLTNWVYNISQYIMFHAMIGTPFEVDQGAYDGLTMWEQIDQGAQFTPTKKFLTVLPIFLFLLSTHYTHYDVFTFWINIAGLLVILIAKLPLMHRVRLFGINFVAGDGEEDDATSHSNGNH
;
A
#
# COMPACT_ATOMS: atom_id res chain seq x y z
N MET A 1 17.77 -20.53 53.23
CA MET A 1 16.94 -20.55 52.00
C MET A 1 15.89 -19.45 52.14
N ALA A 2 16.10 -18.30 51.49
CA ALA A 2 15.13 -17.20 51.48
C ALA A 2 14.18 -17.36 50.28
N PRO A 3 12.88 -17.10 50.41
CA PRO A 3 11.92 -17.31 49.33
C PRO A 3 12.02 -16.15 48.32
N ALA A 4 12.08 -16.49 47.03
CA ALA A 4 12.09 -15.52 45.95
C ALA A 4 10.81 -14.66 46.00
N SER A 5 11.00 -13.34 45.96
CA SER A 5 9.99 -12.31 46.21
C SER A 5 8.84 -12.33 45.19
N SER A 6 7.61 -12.43 45.69
CA SER A 6 6.32 -12.35 44.96
C SER A 6 6.06 -11.02 44.25
N SER A 7 6.91 -10.01 44.45
CA SER A 7 6.82 -8.68 43.85
C SER A 7 7.18 -8.66 42.35
N SER A 8 8.15 -9.47 41.92
CA SER A 8 8.63 -9.50 40.53
C SER A 8 7.55 -10.00 39.55
N VAL A 9 6.84 -11.06 39.92
CA VAL A 9 5.77 -11.67 39.11
C VAL A 9 4.60 -10.70 38.93
N THR A 10 4.28 -9.94 39.98
CA THR A 10 3.18 -8.97 39.97
C THR A 10 3.50 -7.76 39.07
N THR A 11 4.75 -7.29 39.10
CA THR A 11 5.23 -6.21 38.23
C THR A 11 5.29 -6.64 36.76
N MET A 12 5.72 -7.88 36.48
CA MET A 12 5.74 -8.41 35.12
C MET A 12 4.32 -8.54 34.56
N LYS A 13 3.37 -9.09 35.32
CA LYS A 13 1.96 -9.17 34.91
C LYS A 13 1.36 -7.79 34.62
N ARG A 14 1.66 -6.79 35.46
CA ARG A 14 1.22 -5.40 35.26
C ARG A 14 1.85 -4.74 34.03
N ARG A 15 3.12 -5.04 33.74
CA ARG A 15 3.78 -4.59 32.50
C ARG A 15 3.18 -5.26 31.27
N MET A 16 2.89 -6.56 31.33
CA MET A 16 2.23 -7.28 30.22
C MET A 16 0.80 -6.81 29.98
N SER A 17 0.05 -6.45 31.02
CA SER A 17 -1.29 -5.86 30.86
C SER A 17 -1.23 -4.46 30.26
N ASN A 18 -0.25 -3.65 30.66
CA ASN A 18 -0.06 -2.31 30.09
C ASN A 18 0.46 -2.35 28.65
N LEU A 19 1.30 -3.33 28.32
CA LEU A 19 1.74 -3.60 26.95
C LEU A 19 0.57 -4.11 26.10
N ALA A 20 -0.26 -5.02 26.61
CA ALA A 20 -1.46 -5.48 25.92
C ALA A 20 -2.50 -4.35 25.72
N ALA A 21 -2.54 -3.37 26.62
CA ALA A 21 -3.38 -2.16 26.48
C ALA A 21 -2.78 -1.10 25.53
N LYS A 22 -1.45 -1.10 25.33
CA LYS A 22 -0.75 -0.19 24.41
C LYS A 22 -0.46 -0.81 23.04
N VAL A 23 -0.69 -2.11 22.85
CA VAL A 23 -0.89 -2.69 21.52
C VAL A 23 -2.12 -2.00 20.94
N PRO A 24 -1.99 -1.15 19.91
CA PRO A 24 -3.15 -0.50 19.33
C PRO A 24 -4.13 -1.60 18.93
N ASN A 25 -5.39 -1.34 19.23
CA ASN A 25 -6.53 -2.20 18.94
C ASN A 25 -6.74 -2.37 17.42
N THR A 26 -5.74 -2.80 16.67
CA THR A 26 -5.86 -3.12 15.23
C THR A 26 -6.82 -4.29 15.00
N MET A 27 -7.15 -5.05 16.05
CA MET A 27 -8.20 -6.09 16.04
C MET A 27 -9.57 -5.61 16.52
N GLN A 28 -9.70 -4.36 16.98
CA GLN A 28 -10.93 -3.78 17.53
C GLN A 28 -11.40 -2.54 16.75
N VAL A 29 -10.86 -2.29 15.55
CA VAL A 29 -11.61 -1.53 14.54
C VAL A 29 -12.81 -2.40 14.20
N GLY A 30 -13.94 -2.10 14.83
CA GLY A 30 -15.14 -2.91 14.74
C GLY A 30 -15.46 -3.20 13.27
N HIS A 31 -15.90 -4.43 13.00
CA HIS A 31 -16.39 -4.91 11.69
C HIS A 31 -17.44 -4.00 11.01
N THR A 32 -17.85 -2.91 11.64
CA THR A 32 -18.85 -1.94 11.20
C THR A 32 -18.28 -0.58 10.75
N GLN A 33 -17.01 -0.25 11.03
CA GLN A 33 -16.43 1.02 10.54
C GLN A 33 -15.89 0.83 9.13
N ILE A 34 -16.61 1.38 8.16
CA ILE A 34 -16.25 1.34 6.74
C ILE A 34 -15.23 2.45 6.49
N ASN A 35 -14.02 2.09 6.06
CA ASN A 35 -12.99 3.06 5.70
C ASN A 35 -13.38 3.83 4.41
N PRO A 36 -13.74 5.12 4.49
CA PRO A 36 -14.19 5.87 3.32
C PRO A 36 -13.07 6.08 2.29
N ASN A 37 -11.80 6.09 2.73
CA ASN A 37 -10.62 6.29 1.89
C ASN A 37 -10.42 5.15 0.88
N SER A 38 -10.84 3.93 1.21
CA SER A 38 -10.69 2.76 0.33
C SER A 38 -12.01 2.23 -0.21
N GLN A 39 -13.15 2.55 0.42
CA GLN A 39 -14.47 2.01 0.04
C GLN A 39 -14.85 2.33 -1.41
N TRP A 40 -14.56 3.53 -1.89
CA TRP A 40 -14.96 3.98 -3.23
C TRP A 40 -14.36 3.11 -4.35
N VAL A 41 -13.22 2.46 -4.10
CA VAL A 41 -12.52 1.56 -5.03
C VAL A 41 -13.35 0.30 -5.33
N ASN A 42 -14.26 -0.09 -4.43
CA ASN A 42 -15.20 -1.19 -4.64
C ASN A 42 -16.36 -0.84 -5.57
N SER A 43 -16.56 0.44 -5.91
CA SER A 43 -17.64 0.84 -6.80
C SER A 43 -17.35 0.40 -8.25
N ARG A 44 -18.41 0.01 -8.97
CA ARG A 44 -18.30 -0.29 -10.41
C ARG A 44 -17.79 0.91 -11.21
N GLY A 45 -18.14 2.12 -10.78
CA GLY A 45 -17.64 3.37 -11.38
C GLY A 45 -16.13 3.49 -11.29
N ALA A 46 -15.53 3.16 -10.13
CA ALA A 46 -14.08 3.16 -9.98
C ALA A 46 -13.40 2.14 -10.90
N TRP A 47 -13.99 0.97 -11.11
CA TRP A 47 -13.44 -0.05 -12.01
C TRP A 47 -13.46 0.43 -13.46
N VAL A 48 -14.60 0.99 -13.90
CA VAL A 48 -14.74 1.57 -15.24
C VAL A 48 -13.77 2.75 -15.42
N ALA A 49 -13.56 3.56 -14.38
CA ALA A 49 -12.60 4.68 -14.44
C ALA A 49 -11.18 4.22 -14.76
N HIS A 50 -10.73 3.05 -14.28
CA HIS A 50 -9.42 2.51 -14.65
C HIS A 50 -9.34 2.15 -16.14
N ILE A 51 -10.41 1.58 -16.71
CA ILE A 51 -10.48 1.25 -18.14
C ILE A 51 -10.48 2.53 -18.97
N ILE A 52 -11.28 3.53 -18.57
CA ILE A 52 -11.31 4.86 -19.22
C ILE A 52 -9.92 5.51 -19.13
N TYR A 53 -9.26 5.44 -17.99
CA TYR A 53 -7.92 6.00 -17.81
C TYR A 53 -6.89 5.34 -18.75
N ILE A 54 -6.92 4.01 -18.91
CA ILE A 54 -6.07 3.30 -19.88
C ILE A 54 -6.36 3.77 -21.31
N MET A 55 -7.63 3.85 -21.70
CA MET A 55 -8.02 4.33 -23.04
C MET A 55 -7.59 5.77 -23.26
N PHE A 56 -7.74 6.62 -22.25
CA PHE A 56 -7.31 8.01 -22.28
C PHE A 56 -5.80 8.12 -22.47
N LEU A 57 -4.98 7.41 -21.67
CA LEU A 57 -3.53 7.37 -21.84
C LEU A 57 -3.16 6.91 -23.26
N LYS A 58 -3.80 5.83 -23.74
CA LYS A 58 -3.53 5.29 -25.08
C LYS A 58 -3.86 6.29 -26.19
N TYR A 59 -4.95 7.03 -26.03
CA TYR A 59 -5.34 8.10 -26.95
C TYR A 59 -4.32 9.24 -26.94
N ILE A 60 -3.98 9.76 -25.75
CA ILE A 60 -3.02 10.85 -25.58
C ILE A 60 -1.65 10.50 -26.16
N PHE A 61 -1.12 9.30 -25.91
CA PHE A 61 0.15 8.90 -26.53
C PHE A 61 -0.01 8.65 -28.03
N GLY A 62 -1.14 8.11 -28.48
CA GLY A 62 -1.37 7.82 -29.90
C GLY A 62 -1.44 9.05 -30.81
N ILE A 63 -1.76 10.23 -30.28
CA ILE A 63 -1.81 11.48 -31.07
C ILE A 63 -0.46 12.20 -31.19
N ILE A 64 0.58 11.75 -30.48
CA ILE A 64 1.90 12.40 -30.50
C ILE A 64 2.59 12.08 -31.84
N PRO A 65 2.89 13.09 -32.69
CA PRO A 65 3.31 12.85 -34.08
C PRO A 65 4.64 12.09 -34.24
N TRP A 66 5.53 12.20 -33.26
CA TRP A 66 6.90 11.68 -33.34
C TRP A 66 7.12 10.38 -32.57
N ILE A 67 6.08 9.75 -32.03
CA ILE A 67 6.21 8.44 -31.39
C ILE A 67 5.53 7.35 -32.22
N SER A 68 6.12 6.17 -32.23
CA SER A 68 5.55 5.02 -32.91
C SER A 68 4.36 4.42 -32.13
N THR A 69 3.56 3.61 -32.80
CA THR A 69 2.42 2.91 -32.18
C THR A 69 2.88 2.02 -31.03
N GLU A 70 3.98 1.29 -31.21
CA GLU A 70 4.63 0.41 -30.23
C GLU A 70 5.10 1.21 -29.01
N THR A 71 5.72 2.36 -29.26
CA THR A 71 6.15 3.29 -28.19
C THR A 71 4.95 3.78 -27.40
N SER A 72 3.84 4.13 -28.07
CA SER A 72 2.61 4.58 -27.38
C SER A 72 2.02 3.51 -26.46
N TRP A 73 2.07 2.22 -26.85
CA TRP A 73 1.63 1.10 -26.02
C TRP A 73 2.54 0.88 -24.82
N THR A 74 3.85 0.99 -25.02
CA THR A 74 4.86 0.89 -23.95
C THR A 74 4.68 2.02 -22.93
N LEU A 75 4.51 3.27 -23.39
CA LEU A 75 4.24 4.41 -22.52
C LEU A 75 2.92 4.26 -21.76
N THR A 76 1.85 3.79 -22.44
CA THR A 76 0.56 3.51 -21.79
C THR A 76 0.72 2.51 -20.66
N ASN A 77 1.45 1.41 -20.90
CA ASN A 77 1.71 0.37 -19.91
C ASN A 77 2.50 0.93 -18.71
N TRP A 78 3.59 1.64 -18.95
CA TRP A 78 4.42 2.20 -17.88
C TRP A 78 3.71 3.27 -17.06
N VAL A 79 3.07 4.24 -17.70
CA VAL A 79 2.37 5.32 -16.98
C VAL A 79 1.20 4.75 -16.18
N TYR A 80 0.46 3.78 -16.71
CA TYR A 80 -0.58 3.11 -15.93
C TYR A 80 -0.02 2.38 -14.71
N ASN A 81 1.08 1.62 -14.85
CA ASN A 81 1.72 0.91 -13.74
C ASN A 81 2.28 1.86 -12.67
N ILE A 82 2.88 2.98 -13.08
CA ILE A 82 3.38 4.03 -12.17
C ILE A 82 2.21 4.68 -11.42
N SER A 83 1.14 5.07 -12.11
CA SER A 83 -0.05 5.65 -11.48
C SER A 83 -0.69 4.69 -10.48
N GLN A 84 -0.80 3.41 -10.83
CA GLN A 84 -1.24 2.35 -9.92
C GLN A 84 -0.34 2.25 -8.69
N TYR A 85 0.99 2.28 -8.87
CA TYR A 85 1.95 2.22 -7.77
C TYR A 85 1.81 3.42 -6.84
N ILE A 86 1.80 4.64 -7.38
CA ILE A 86 1.68 5.86 -6.59
C ILE A 86 0.39 5.80 -5.75
N MET A 87 -0.74 5.60 -6.41
CA MET A 87 -2.05 5.63 -5.78
C MET A 87 -2.21 4.58 -4.67
N PHE A 88 -1.76 3.34 -4.91
CA PHE A 88 -2.05 2.22 -4.01
C PHE A 88 -0.91 1.87 -3.04
N HIS A 89 0.34 2.19 -3.38
CA HIS A 89 1.51 1.79 -2.61
C HIS A 89 2.37 2.96 -2.12
N ALA A 90 2.32 4.14 -2.73
CA ALA A 90 3.02 5.32 -2.22
C ALA A 90 2.16 6.17 -1.27
N MET A 91 0.85 6.23 -1.48
CA MET A 91 -0.07 6.95 -0.59
C MET A 91 -0.32 6.17 0.71
N ILE A 92 -0.03 6.79 1.86
CA ILE A 92 -0.17 6.23 3.21
C ILE A 92 -1.17 7.05 4.03
N GLY A 93 -1.86 6.37 4.96
CA GLY A 93 -2.76 7.02 5.90
C GLY A 93 -4.12 7.32 5.29
N THR A 94 -4.92 8.07 6.03
CA THR A 94 -6.23 8.57 5.60
C THR A 94 -6.22 10.11 5.67
N PRO A 95 -6.96 10.80 4.77
CA PRO A 95 -7.01 12.26 4.79
C PRO A 95 -7.75 12.84 6.01
N PHE A 96 -8.44 12.00 6.79
CA PHE A 96 -9.25 12.40 7.94
C PHE A 96 -9.06 11.42 9.11
N GLU A 97 -8.94 11.94 10.33
CA GLU A 97 -8.77 11.19 11.59
C GLU A 97 -10.09 10.57 12.11
N VAL A 98 -10.92 10.04 11.21
CA VAL A 98 -12.17 9.36 11.60
C VAL A 98 -11.92 7.95 12.15
N ASP A 99 -10.73 7.40 11.93
CA ASP A 99 -10.39 5.99 12.20
C ASP A 99 -9.49 5.78 13.43
N GLN A 100 -9.36 6.79 14.32
CA GLN A 100 -8.52 6.74 15.54
C GLN A 100 -7.06 6.29 15.28
N GLY A 101 -6.52 6.63 14.11
CA GLY A 101 -5.15 6.27 13.69
C GLY A 101 -4.96 4.82 13.22
N ALA A 102 -6.04 4.05 13.03
CA ALA A 102 -5.95 2.64 12.63
C ALA A 102 -5.25 2.40 11.27
N TYR A 103 -5.24 3.40 10.40
CA TYR A 103 -4.71 3.30 9.04
C TYR A 103 -3.46 4.16 8.78
N ASP A 104 -2.92 4.87 9.78
CA ASP A 104 -1.83 5.85 9.62
C ASP A 104 -0.54 5.25 9.06
N GLY A 105 -0.30 3.95 9.34
CA GLY A 105 0.86 3.22 8.82
C GLY A 105 0.61 2.44 7.52
N LEU A 106 -0.64 2.42 7.03
CA LEU A 106 -1.09 1.53 5.96
C LEU A 106 -1.23 2.26 4.63
N THR A 107 -0.80 1.62 3.54
CA THR A 107 -1.02 2.16 2.20
C THR A 107 -2.49 2.00 1.78
N MET A 108 -2.93 2.76 0.77
CA MET A 108 -4.30 2.61 0.25
C MET A 108 -4.61 1.17 -0.21
N TRP A 109 -3.64 0.44 -0.78
CA TRP A 109 -3.78 -0.99 -1.13
C TRP A 109 -4.15 -1.86 0.07
N GLU A 110 -3.48 -1.62 1.19
CA GLU A 110 -3.65 -2.38 2.43
C GLU A 110 -4.97 -2.04 3.11
N GLN A 111 -5.45 -0.82 2.93
CA GLN A 111 -6.73 -0.35 3.41
C GLN A 111 -7.93 -0.93 2.64
N ILE A 112 -7.76 -1.40 1.39
CA ILE A 112 -8.85 -2.00 0.61
C ILE A 112 -9.38 -3.24 1.33
N ASP A 113 -10.70 -3.29 1.47
CA ASP A 113 -11.46 -4.38 2.08
C ASP A 113 -10.93 -4.76 3.48
N GLN A 114 -10.54 -3.75 4.27
CA GLN A 114 -10.00 -3.93 5.63
C GLN A 114 -8.77 -4.86 5.65
N GLY A 115 -7.96 -4.86 4.59
CA GLY A 115 -6.78 -5.71 4.47
C GLY A 115 -7.07 -7.13 3.98
N ALA A 116 -8.33 -7.49 3.72
CA ALA A 116 -8.66 -8.78 3.14
C ALA A 116 -7.92 -8.99 1.81
N GLN A 117 -7.39 -10.20 1.63
CA GLN A 117 -6.65 -10.57 0.43
C GLN A 117 -7.57 -11.25 -0.57
N PHE A 118 -7.19 -11.23 -1.86
CA PHE A 118 -7.91 -11.92 -2.93
C PHE A 118 -9.40 -11.54 -3.10
N THR A 119 -9.77 -10.33 -2.69
CA THR A 119 -11.11 -9.79 -2.91
C THR A 119 -11.35 -9.48 -4.39
N PRO A 120 -12.62 -9.34 -4.83
CA PRO A 120 -12.92 -9.01 -6.22
C PRO A 120 -12.22 -7.75 -6.71
N THR A 121 -12.17 -6.70 -5.89
CA THR A 121 -11.49 -5.43 -6.22
C THR A 121 -9.99 -5.60 -6.34
N LYS A 122 -9.32 -6.26 -5.39
CA LYS A 122 -7.87 -6.51 -5.49
C LYS A 122 -7.54 -7.39 -6.69
N LYS A 123 -8.37 -8.40 -7.00
CA LYS A 123 -8.22 -9.23 -8.21
C LYS A 123 -8.34 -8.38 -9.47
N PHE A 124 -9.39 -7.55 -9.57
CA PHE A 124 -9.59 -6.66 -10.71
C PHE A 124 -8.39 -5.73 -10.93
N LEU A 125 -7.95 -5.02 -9.87
CA LEU A 125 -6.82 -4.10 -9.92
C LEU A 125 -5.49 -4.81 -10.23
N THR A 126 -5.36 -6.10 -9.92
CA THR A 126 -4.17 -6.90 -10.25
C THR A 126 -4.21 -7.43 -11.69
N VAL A 127 -5.39 -7.80 -12.19
CA VAL A 127 -5.57 -8.35 -13.54
C VAL A 127 -5.42 -7.28 -14.61
N LEU A 128 -5.86 -6.05 -14.36
CA LEU A 128 -5.74 -4.96 -15.35
C LEU A 128 -4.32 -4.72 -15.87
N PRO A 129 -3.29 -4.51 -15.04
CA PRO A 129 -1.92 -4.32 -15.54
C PRO A 129 -1.38 -5.55 -16.27
N ILE A 130 -1.79 -6.77 -15.88
CA ILE A 130 -1.44 -8.01 -16.60
C ILE A 130 -2.04 -7.99 -18.00
N PHE A 131 -3.32 -7.68 -18.12
CA PHE A 131 -4.00 -7.61 -19.41
C PHE A 131 -3.40 -6.52 -20.30
N LEU A 132 -3.12 -5.34 -19.73
CA LEU A 132 -2.49 -4.23 -20.46
C LEU A 132 -1.08 -4.59 -20.93
N PHE A 133 -0.30 -5.31 -20.13
CA PHE A 133 1.00 -5.85 -20.52
C PHE A 133 0.90 -6.82 -21.71
N LEU A 134 -0.06 -7.76 -21.67
CA LEU A 134 -0.28 -8.71 -22.77
C LEU A 134 -0.68 -7.98 -24.06
N LEU A 135 -1.56 -6.98 -23.93
CA LEU A 135 -2.00 -6.16 -25.06
C LEU A 135 -0.83 -5.35 -25.64
N SER A 136 -0.01 -4.74 -24.77
CA SER A 136 1.19 -4.00 -25.16
C SER A 136 2.17 -4.92 -25.90
N THR A 137 2.46 -6.11 -25.35
CA THR A 137 3.33 -7.12 -25.97
C THR A 137 2.84 -7.54 -27.36
N HIS A 138 1.52 -7.73 -27.50
CA HIS A 138 0.91 -8.09 -28.78
C HIS A 138 1.10 -6.98 -29.82
N TYR A 139 0.82 -5.72 -29.46
CA TYR A 139 0.95 -4.58 -30.37
C TYR A 139 2.38 -4.09 -30.58
N THR A 140 3.33 -4.50 -29.74
CA THR A 140 4.77 -4.32 -29.98
C THR A 140 5.35 -5.51 -30.76
N HIS A 141 4.50 -6.32 -31.39
CA HIS A 141 4.89 -7.45 -32.24
C HIS A 141 5.84 -8.45 -31.57
N TYR A 142 5.70 -8.64 -30.24
CA TYR A 142 6.57 -9.52 -29.47
C TYR A 142 8.06 -9.17 -29.56
N ASP A 143 8.38 -7.90 -29.85
CA ASP A 143 9.76 -7.40 -29.81
C ASP A 143 10.39 -7.68 -28.43
N VAL A 144 11.54 -8.34 -28.44
CA VAL A 144 12.19 -8.86 -27.23
C VAL A 144 12.62 -7.72 -26.30
N PHE A 145 13.13 -6.62 -26.86
CA PHE A 145 13.58 -5.49 -26.07
C PHE A 145 12.41 -4.81 -25.35
N THR A 146 11.34 -4.51 -26.09
CA THR A 146 10.13 -3.89 -25.56
C THR A 146 9.40 -4.80 -24.57
N PHE A 147 9.42 -6.11 -24.80
CA PHE A 147 8.91 -7.11 -23.87
C PHE A 147 9.60 -7.03 -22.51
N TRP A 148 10.94 -7.02 -22.47
CA TRP A 148 11.70 -6.94 -21.23
C TRP A 148 11.45 -5.64 -20.47
N ILE A 149 11.31 -4.52 -21.19
CA ILE A 149 10.91 -3.24 -20.62
C ILE A 149 9.52 -3.34 -19.98
N ASN A 150 8.54 -3.86 -20.72
CA ASN A 150 7.15 -3.93 -20.25
C ASN A 150 6.96 -4.91 -19.09
N ILE A 151 7.67 -6.06 -19.09
CA ILE A 151 7.57 -7.05 -18.02
C ILE A 151 8.25 -6.55 -16.74
N ALA A 152 9.34 -5.78 -16.84
CA ALA A 152 9.97 -5.19 -15.67
C ALA A 152 8.99 -4.26 -14.91
N GLY A 153 8.28 -3.38 -15.63
CA GLY A 153 7.25 -2.54 -15.05
C GLY A 153 6.09 -3.35 -14.43
N LEU A 154 5.66 -4.42 -15.09
CA LEU A 154 4.63 -5.32 -14.56
C LEU A 154 5.09 -6.02 -13.28
N LEU A 155 6.32 -6.53 -13.22
CA LEU A 155 6.84 -7.24 -12.05
C LEU A 155 6.89 -6.32 -10.83
N VAL A 156 7.34 -5.07 -10.99
CA VAL A 156 7.37 -4.10 -9.88
C VAL A 156 5.98 -3.93 -9.25
N ILE A 157 4.95 -3.70 -10.06
CA ILE A 157 3.59 -3.50 -9.53
C ILE A 157 2.97 -4.80 -8.99
N LEU A 158 3.26 -5.95 -9.59
CA LEU A 158 2.74 -7.24 -9.10
C LEU A 158 3.38 -7.62 -7.77
N ILE A 159 4.69 -7.41 -7.61
CA ILE A 159 5.39 -7.63 -6.33
C ILE A 159 4.73 -6.77 -5.25
N ALA A 160 4.51 -5.47 -5.52
CA ALA A 160 3.86 -4.56 -4.57
C ALA A 160 2.49 -5.08 -4.08
N LYS A 161 1.73 -5.74 -4.98
CA LYS A 161 0.39 -6.26 -4.71
C LYS A 161 0.38 -7.62 -3.99
N LEU A 162 1.52 -8.30 -3.87
CA LEU A 162 1.58 -9.60 -3.20
C LEU A 162 1.22 -9.49 -1.71
N PRO A 163 0.51 -10.48 -1.14
CA PRO A 163 0.22 -10.50 0.30
C PRO A 163 1.49 -10.49 1.17
N LEU A 164 2.60 -11.02 0.66
CA LEU A 164 3.91 -11.03 1.33
C LEU A 164 4.49 -9.61 1.53
N MET A 165 4.06 -8.65 0.72
CA MET A 165 4.47 -7.25 0.84
C MET A 165 3.59 -6.45 1.82
N HIS A 166 2.74 -7.11 2.60
CA HIS A 166 1.98 -6.43 3.63
C HIS A 166 2.92 -5.78 4.65
N ARG A 167 2.82 -4.46 4.78
CA ARG A 167 3.64 -3.53 5.57
C ARG A 167 5.10 -3.46 5.14
N VAL A 168 5.45 -4.08 4.02
CA VAL A 168 6.79 -4.02 3.43
C VAL A 168 6.73 -3.10 2.22
N ARG A 169 7.59 -2.09 2.21
CA ARG A 169 7.60 -1.07 1.17
C ARG A 169 8.67 -1.39 0.15
N LEU A 170 8.31 -1.42 -1.14
CA LEU A 170 9.28 -1.43 -2.21
C LEU A 170 10.18 -0.19 -2.06
N PHE A 171 11.50 -0.43 -2.07
CA PHE A 171 12.54 0.60 -1.93
C PHE A 171 12.59 1.35 -0.58
N GLY A 172 11.91 0.88 0.48
CA GLY A 172 12.08 1.44 1.83
C GLY A 172 11.61 2.88 2.02
N ILE A 173 10.74 3.41 1.14
CA ILE A 173 10.45 4.85 1.02
C ILE A 173 9.69 5.45 2.21
N ASN A 174 9.31 4.67 3.22
CA ASN A 174 8.83 5.26 4.47
C ASN A 174 9.41 4.43 5.63
N PHE A 175 10.34 5.01 6.39
CA PHE A 175 10.42 4.70 7.81
C PHE A 175 9.24 5.43 8.43
N VAL A 176 8.35 4.72 9.11
CA VAL A 176 7.38 5.41 9.98
C VAL A 176 8.23 6.08 11.04
N ALA A 177 8.34 7.41 10.99
CA ALA A 177 8.88 8.21 12.08
C ALA A 177 7.88 8.14 13.24
N GLY A 178 7.86 7.00 13.92
CA GLY A 178 7.09 6.78 15.16
C GLY A 178 7.96 6.24 16.29
N ASP A 179 9.23 5.94 16.01
CA ASP A 179 10.07 5.14 16.89
C ASP A 179 11.30 5.94 17.39
N GLY A 180 11.31 7.26 17.18
CA GLY A 180 12.51 8.09 17.38
C GLY A 180 12.40 9.27 18.35
N GLU A 181 11.23 9.55 18.93
CA GLU A 181 11.03 10.78 19.73
C GLU A 181 10.59 10.60 21.20
N GLU A 182 10.51 9.37 21.73
CA GLU A 182 10.21 9.17 23.17
C GLU A 182 11.43 8.91 24.08
N ASP A 183 12.62 8.65 23.53
CA ASP A 183 13.78 8.24 24.36
C ASP A 183 14.65 9.41 24.88
N ASP A 184 14.44 10.66 24.43
CA ASP A 184 15.30 11.80 24.83
C ASP A 184 14.64 12.83 25.79
N ALA A 185 13.37 12.64 26.16
CA ALA A 185 12.65 13.59 27.03
C ALA A 185 12.67 13.24 28.54
N THR A 186 13.33 12.15 28.97
CA THR A 186 13.34 11.73 30.38
C THR A 186 14.70 11.80 31.10
N SER A 187 15.74 12.37 30.48
CA SER A 187 17.07 12.49 31.12
C SER A 187 17.35 13.82 31.84
N HIS A 188 16.45 14.82 31.77
CA HIS A 188 16.65 16.12 32.44
C HIS A 188 15.46 16.55 33.31
N SER A 189 15.22 15.85 34.43
CA SER A 189 14.51 16.43 35.58
C SER A 189 14.75 15.62 36.87
N ASN A 190 16.01 15.42 37.24
CA ASN A 190 16.31 15.12 38.65
C ASN A 190 17.70 15.60 39.03
N GLY A 191 17.77 16.85 39.49
CA GLY A 191 19.01 17.42 40.01
C GLY A 191 18.99 18.95 40.07
N ASN A 192 18.24 19.53 41.03
CA ASN A 192 18.79 20.50 41.98
C ASN A 192 17.71 21.12 42.88
N HIS A 193 18.08 21.19 44.17
CA HIS A 193 17.53 21.94 45.30
C HIS A 193 16.26 21.42 45.98
#